data_AF-A0A2A8B031-F1
#
_entry.id   AF-A0A2A8B031-F1
#
_cell.length_a   1.000
_cell.length_b   1.000
_cell.length_c   1.000
_cell.angle_alpha   90.00
_cell.angle_beta   90.00
_cell.angle_gamma   90.00
#
_symmetry.space_group_name_H-M   'P 1'
#
loop_
_entity.id
_entity.type
_entity.pdbx_description
1 polymer ?
#
loop_
_entity_poly.entity_id
_entity_poly.type
_entity_poly.pdbx_seq_one_letter_code
_entity_poly.pdbx_strand_id
1 'polypeptide(L)'
;VQDGIYDAFAEKLKVAVAKLKVGNGMDDGVTIGPLINSAAVEKVSEHIADAVQHGASILLGGKPHELGNNFFTPTILTNVPRQAKIFHEETFGPVAPLIRFD
;
A
#
# COMPACT_ATOMS: atom_id res chain seq x y z
N VAL A 1 2.62 9.31 11.69
CA VAL A 1 2.74 8.56 12.95
C VAL A 1 3.80 9.25 13.78
N GLN A 2 3.48 9.55 15.05
CA GLN A 2 4.39 10.23 15.97
C GLN A 2 5.64 9.37 16.18
N ASP A 3 6.83 9.99 16.17
CA ASP A 3 8.13 9.31 16.11
C ASP A 3 8.30 8.23 17.19
N GLY A 4 7.92 8.52 18.43
CA GLY A 4 8.07 7.62 19.58
C GLY A 4 7.30 6.29 19.49
N ILE A 5 6.35 6.17 18.56
CA ILE A 5 5.63 4.91 18.30
C ILE A 5 5.71 4.43 16.84
N TYR A 6 6.51 5.09 15.99
CA TYR A 6 6.50 4.84 14.54
C TYR A 6 6.77 3.38 14.19
N ASP A 7 7.87 2.82 14.69
CA ASP A 7 8.29 1.46 14.35
C ASP A 7 7.34 0.41 14.92
N ALA A 8 6.91 0.60 16.18
CA ALA A 8 5.95 -0.29 16.83
C ALA A 8 4.58 -0.29 16.12
N PHE A 9 4.15 0.87 15.61
CA PHE A 9 2.94 0.98 14.82
C PHE A 9 3.10 0.29 13.46
N ALA A 10 4.21 0.51 12.76
CA ALA A 10 4.49 -0.08 11.46
C ALA A 10 4.45 -1.62 11.52
N GLU A 11 5.08 -2.21 12.54
CA GLU A 11 5.07 -3.67 12.73
C GLU A 11 3.67 -4.21 13.03
N LYS A 12 2.90 -3.54 13.89
CA LYS A 12 1.51 -3.95 14.18
C LYS A 12 0.61 -3.82 12.95
N LEU A 13 0.79 -2.75 12.16
CA LEU A 13 0.06 -2.54 10.93
C LEU A 13 0.38 -3.65 9.93
N LYS A 14 1.66 -4.00 9.75
CA LYS A 14 2.09 -5.12 8.90
C LYS A 14 1.39 -6.42 9.30
N VAL A 15 1.36 -6.76 10.59
CA VAL A 15 0.68 -7.97 11.09
C VAL A 15 -0.83 -7.95 10.80
N ALA A 16 -1.48 -6.80 10.91
CA ALA A 16 -2.90 -6.68 10.61
C ALA A 16 -3.19 -6.78 9.10
N VAL A 17 -2.44 -6.05 8.27
CA VAL A 17 -2.63 -6.00 6.82
C VAL A 17 -2.26 -7.33 6.15
N ALA A 18 -1.27 -8.07 6.67
CA ALA A 18 -0.91 -9.40 6.17
C ALA A 18 -2.02 -10.45 6.35
N LYS A 19 -3.03 -10.19 7.19
CA LYS A 19 -4.19 -11.08 7.37
C LYS A 19 -5.32 -10.81 6.37
N LEU A 20 -5.24 -9.72 5.60
CA LEU A 20 -6.26 -9.40 4.61
C LEU A 20 -6.21 -10.42 3.47
N LYS A 21 -7.39 -10.94 3.10
CA LYS A 21 -7.55 -11.90 2.02
C LYS A 21 -7.94 -11.17 0.74
N VAL A 22 -7.07 -11.23 -0.26
CA VAL A 22 -7.34 -10.73 -1.61
C VAL A 22 -8.06 -11.81 -2.41
N GLY A 23 -9.14 -11.47 -3.11
CA GLY A 23 -9.90 -12.45 -3.88
C GLY A 23 -11.16 -11.87 -4.53
N ASN A 24 -11.99 -12.74 -5.11
CA ASN A 24 -13.28 -12.33 -5.64
C ASN A 24 -14.16 -11.78 -4.51
N GLY A 25 -14.72 -10.59 -4.69
CA GLY A 25 -15.52 -9.91 -3.67
C GLY A 25 -16.82 -10.63 -3.28
N MET A 26 -17.21 -11.67 -4.03
CA MET A 26 -18.36 -12.53 -3.72
C MET A 26 -18.00 -13.75 -2.87
N ASP A 27 -16.71 -14.03 -2.65
CA ASP A 27 -16.26 -15.20 -1.90
C ASP A 27 -16.18 -14.90 -0.40
N ASP A 28 -16.64 -15.86 0.41
CA ASP A 28 -16.61 -15.72 1.87
C ASP A 28 -15.19 -15.48 2.41
N GLY A 29 -15.10 -14.49 3.30
CA GLY A 29 -13.88 -14.09 3.98
C GLY A 29 -12.89 -13.31 3.13
N VAL A 30 -13.18 -13.02 1.85
CA VAL A 30 -12.41 -12.04 1.07
C VAL A 30 -12.64 -10.65 1.65
N THR A 31 -11.56 -9.93 1.91
CA THR A 31 -11.59 -8.59 2.49
C THR A 31 -11.13 -7.51 1.51
N ILE A 32 -10.44 -7.89 0.44
CA ILE A 32 -9.91 -6.98 -0.59
C ILE A 32 -10.25 -7.54 -1.98
N GLY A 33 -11.13 -6.83 -2.69
CA GLY A 33 -11.46 -7.10 -4.09
C GLY A 33 -10.45 -6.50 -5.07
N PRO A 34 -10.70 -6.61 -6.38
CA PRO A 34 -9.87 -5.98 -7.39
C PRO A 34 -10.07 -4.45 -7.41
N LEU A 35 -9.09 -3.75 -7.98
CA LEU A 35 -9.27 -2.36 -8.40
C LEU A 35 -10.25 -2.29 -9.58
N ILE A 36 -10.79 -1.09 -9.81
CA ILE A 36 -11.85 -0.88 -10.81
C ILE A 36 -11.41 -1.18 -12.24
N ASN A 37 -10.16 -0.85 -12.61
CA ASN A 37 -9.61 -1.03 -13.95
C ASN A 37 -8.07 -1.09 -13.93
N SER A 38 -7.47 -1.34 -15.10
CA SER A 38 -6.01 -1.41 -15.26
C SER A 38 -5.31 -0.06 -15.00
N ALA A 39 -5.95 1.07 -15.36
CA ALA A 39 -5.41 2.39 -15.09
C ALA A 39 -5.23 2.65 -13.59
N ALA A 40 -6.12 2.12 -12.74
CA ALA A 40 -5.96 2.18 -11.29
C ALA A 40 -4.76 1.35 -10.81
N VAL A 41 -4.52 0.17 -11.39
CA VAL A 41 -3.32 -0.65 -11.09
C VAL A 41 -2.03 0.08 -11.47
N GLU A 42 -2.01 0.68 -12.66
CA GLU A 42 -0.87 1.44 -13.17
C GLU A 42 -0.58 2.64 -12.26
N LYS A 43 -1.59 3.42 -11.88
CA LYS A 43 -1.44 4.55 -10.97
C LYS A 43 -0.89 4.13 -9.60
N VAL A 44 -1.42 3.05 -9.03
CA VAL A 44 -0.92 2.49 -7.76
C VAL A 44 0.55 2.11 -7.89
N SER A 45 0.91 1.42 -8.97
CA SER A 45 2.30 0.99 -9.22
C SER A 45 3.24 2.18 -9.40
N GLU A 46 2.80 3.22 -10.11
CA GLU A 46 3.55 4.46 -10.32
C GLU A 46 3.81 5.18 -8.99
N HIS A 47 2.78 5.35 -8.16
CA HIS A 47 2.93 6.02 -6.86
C HIS A 47 3.88 5.26 -5.93
N ILE A 48 3.85 3.93 -5.93
CA ILE A 48 4.77 3.10 -5.15
C ILE A 48 6.20 3.25 -5.69
N ALA A 49 6.38 3.14 -7.00
CA ALA A 49 7.71 3.25 -7.63
C ALA A 49 8.34 4.63 -7.39
N ASP A 50 7.56 5.70 -7.54
CA ASP A 50 7.98 7.07 -7.26
C ASP A 50 8.37 7.24 -5.78
N ALA A 51 7.57 6.73 -4.85
CA ALA A 51 7.90 6.82 -3.43
C ALA A 51 9.21 6.09 -3.10
N VAL A 52 9.41 4.89 -3.65
CA VAL A 52 10.66 4.11 -3.47
C VAL A 52 11.85 4.82 -4.09
N GLN A 53 11.70 5.40 -5.30
CA GLN A 53 12.74 6.20 -5.94
C GLN A 53 13.17 7.39 -5.08
N HIS A 54 12.24 7.98 -4.33
CA HIS A 54 12.52 9.09 -3.43
C HIS A 54 13.00 8.67 -2.03
N GLY A 55 13.10 7.37 -1.74
CA GLY A 55 13.68 6.85 -0.50
C GLY A 55 12.69 6.17 0.46
N ALA A 56 11.42 6.01 0.08
CA ALA A 56 10.49 5.16 0.83
C ALA A 56 10.92 3.69 0.76
N SER A 57 10.49 2.89 1.73
CA SER A 57 10.71 1.44 1.75
C SER A 57 9.39 0.69 1.72
N ILE A 58 9.34 -0.43 1.00
CA ILE A 58 8.17 -1.31 1.01
C ILE A 58 8.28 -2.24 2.22
N LEU A 59 7.37 -2.10 3.18
CA LEU A 59 7.29 -2.97 4.34
C LEU A 59 6.48 -4.24 4.07
N LEU A 60 5.46 -4.13 3.20
CA LEU A 60 4.56 -5.21 2.79
C LEU A 60 4.00 -4.91 1.39
N GLY A 61 3.75 -5.95 0.60
CA GLY A 61 3.07 -5.84 -0.71
C GLY A 61 3.96 -5.19 -1.77
N GLY A 62 3.46 -4.12 -2.40
CA GLY A 62 4.20 -3.31 -3.36
C GLY A 62 4.16 -3.82 -4.80
N LYS A 63 3.30 -4.79 -5.11
CA LYS A 63 3.23 -5.43 -6.43
C LYS A 63 1.82 -5.87 -6.83
N PRO A 64 1.56 -6.09 -8.13
CA PRO A 64 0.35 -6.78 -8.59
C PRO A 64 0.17 -8.14 -7.90
N HIS A 65 -1.08 -8.54 -7.66
CA HIS A 65 -1.39 -9.83 -7.05
C HIS A 65 -1.34 -10.97 -8.07
N GLU A 66 -1.07 -12.20 -7.62
CA GLU A 66 -0.99 -13.39 -8.48
C GLU A 66 -2.31 -13.77 -9.16
N LEU A 67 -3.43 -13.21 -8.69
CA LEU A 67 -4.75 -13.38 -9.33
C LEU A 67 -4.86 -12.62 -10.67
N GLY A 68 -3.88 -11.76 -10.98
CA GLY A 68 -3.80 -11.02 -12.24
C GLY A 68 -4.83 -9.91 -12.37
N ASN A 69 -5.01 -9.40 -13.60
CA ASN A 69 -5.96 -8.34 -13.93
C ASN A 69 -5.82 -7.12 -13.01
N ASN A 70 -6.90 -6.74 -12.33
CA ASN A 70 -6.94 -5.54 -11.50
C ASN A 70 -6.63 -5.82 -10.01
N PHE A 71 -6.17 -7.03 -9.67
CA PHE A 71 -5.83 -7.34 -8.28
C PHE A 71 -4.43 -6.81 -7.91
N PHE A 72 -4.35 -6.14 -6.76
CA PHE A 72 -3.11 -5.58 -6.24
C PHE A 72 -2.89 -6.00 -4.79
N THR A 73 -1.64 -6.19 -4.39
CA THR A 73 -1.32 -6.58 -2.99
C THR A 73 -1.53 -5.40 -2.04
N PRO A 74 -2.16 -5.59 -0.87
CA PRO A 74 -2.17 -4.58 0.19
C PRO A 74 -0.75 -4.17 0.54
N THR A 75 -0.49 -2.87 0.43
CA THR A 75 0.87 -2.31 0.44
C THR A 75 1.05 -1.37 1.61
N ILE A 76 2.18 -1.49 2.30
CA ILE A 76 2.60 -0.52 3.32
C ILE A 76 3.95 0.04 2.90
N LEU A 77 4.03 1.37 2.84
CA LEU A 77 5.28 2.10 2.63
C LEU A 77 5.73 2.74 3.95
N THR A 78 6.99 2.61 4.29
CA THR A 78 7.63 3.31 5.41
C THR A 78 8.60 4.36 4.90
N ASN A 79 8.96 5.31 5.77
CA ASN A 79 9.87 6.41 5.47
C ASN A 79 9.44 7.21 4.23
N VAL A 80 8.12 7.39 4.04
CA VAL A 80 7.59 8.09 2.87
C VAL A 80 8.03 9.56 2.93
N PRO A 81 8.84 10.01 1.95
CA PRO A 81 9.37 11.36 1.97
C PRO A 81 8.35 12.35 1.40
N ARG A 82 8.47 13.64 1.77
CA ARG A 82 7.51 14.66 1.36
C ARG A 82 7.44 14.85 -0.16
N GLN A 83 8.54 14.65 -0.87
CA GLN A 83 8.60 14.83 -2.32
C GLN A 83 7.94 13.72 -3.13
N ALA A 84 7.57 12.59 -2.51
CA ALA A 84 6.93 11.50 -3.23
C ALA A 84 5.51 11.90 -3.67
N LYS A 85 5.09 11.49 -4.87
CA LYS A 85 3.74 11.74 -5.41
C LYS A 85 2.66 11.33 -4.43
N ILE A 86 2.81 10.16 -3.79
CA ILE A 86 1.84 9.63 -2.81
C ILE A 86 1.62 10.54 -1.59
N PHE A 87 2.52 11.51 -1.34
CA PHE A 87 2.33 12.51 -0.29
C PHE A 87 1.34 13.62 -0.69
N HIS A 88 1.22 13.88 -1.99
CA HIS A 88 0.49 15.02 -2.55
C HIS A 88 -0.72 14.62 -3.40
N GLU A 89 -0.71 13.41 -3.95
CA GLU A 89 -1.69 12.90 -4.87
C GLU A 89 -2.45 11.72 -4.26
N GLU A 90 -3.75 11.68 -4.51
CA GLU A 90 -4.58 10.59 -4.06
C GLU A 90 -4.32 9.32 -4.89
N THR A 91 -3.96 8.23 -4.21
CA THR A 91 -3.59 6.95 -4.87
C THR A 91 -4.81 6.12 -5.28
N PHE A 92 -5.91 6.16 -4.52
CA PHE A 92 -7.12 5.36 -4.78
C PHE A 92 -6.88 3.84 -4.93
N GLY A 93 -5.95 3.29 -4.14
CA GLY A 93 -5.67 1.86 -4.11
C GLY A 93 -5.24 1.38 -2.73
N PRO A 94 -4.96 0.06 -2.57
CA PRO A 94 -4.69 -0.55 -1.28
C PRO A 94 -3.25 -0.26 -0.80
N VAL A 95 -2.91 1.03 -0.63
CA VAL A 95 -1.58 1.50 -0.24
C VAL A 95 -1.69 2.38 1.01
N ALA A 96 -0.92 2.05 2.04
CA ALA A 96 -0.80 2.81 3.28
C ALA A 96 0.60 3.46 3.38
N PRO A 97 0.72 4.77 3.07
CA PRO A 97 1.98 5.50 3.26
C PRO A 97 2.16 5.92 4.73
N LEU A 98 3.23 5.46 5.37
CA LEU A 98 3.59 5.86 6.74
C LEU A 98 4.59 7.01 6.73
N ILE A 99 4.09 8.18 7.11
CA ILE A 99 4.85 9.42 7.27
C ILE A 99 5.17 9.64 8.74
N ARG A 100 6.43 9.93 9.06
CA ARG A 100 6.91 10.20 10.42
C ARG A 100 6.79 11.70 10.74
N PHE A 101 6.45 12.04 11.98
CA PHE A 101 6.45 13.42 12.49
C PHE A 101 6.82 13.44 13.98
N ASP A 102 7.29 14.59 14.47
CA ASP A 102 7.74 14.80 15.85
C ASP A 102 6.58 15.15 16.82
#